data_AF-A0A2N4X6K6-F1
#
_entry.id   AF-A0A2N4X6K6-F1
#
_cell.length_a   1.000
_cell.length_b   1.000
_cell.length_c   1.000
_cell.angle_alpha   90.00
_cell.angle_beta   90.00
_cell.angle_gamma   90.00
#
_symmetry.space_group_name_H-M   'P 1'
#
loop_
_entity.id
_entity.type
_entity.pdbx_description
1 polymer ?
#
loop_
_entity_poly.entity_id
_entity_poly.type
_entity_poly.pdbx_seq_one_letter_code
_entity_poly.pdbx_strand_id
1 'polypeptide(L)' 'MDIVAQFELLSDAAQLAAAGAGLWVFAGFAALMERRRAKSRDLARLEEVGWVPWTGLFMLAALLGGGCLAMSLPAVIGGN' A
#
# COMPACT_ATOMS: atom_id res chain seq x y z
N MET A 1 2.78 23.78 -7.78
CA MET A 1 3.56 22.67 -8.35
C MET A 1 2.56 21.60 -8.75
N ASP A 2 2.32 21.42 -10.04
CA ASP A 2 1.44 20.36 -10.53
C ASP A 2 2.15 19.02 -10.38
N ILE A 3 1.84 18.30 -9.30
CA ILE A 3 2.36 16.95 -9.05
C ILE A 3 2.09 16.07 -10.28
N VAL A 4 0.93 16.24 -10.93
CA VAL A 4 0.54 15.48 -12.13
C VAL A 4 1.55 15.69 -13.27
N ALA A 5 1.98 16.92 -13.53
CA ALA A 5 2.93 17.23 -14.60
C ALA A 5 4.33 16.67 -14.33
N GLN A 6 4.77 16.61 -13.05
CA GLN A 6 6.02 15.96 -12.70
C GLN A 6 5.96 14.44 -12.85
N PHE A 7 4.82 13.82 -12.55
CA PHE A 7 4.61 12.40 -12.78
C PHE A 7 4.60 12.05 -14.27
N GLU A 8 4.00 12.88 -15.11
CA GLU A 8 3.92 12.68 -16.55
C GLU A 8 5.29 12.76 -17.25
N LEU A 9 6.26 13.47 -16.65
CA LEU A 9 7.63 13.57 -17.12
C LEU A 9 8.54 12.41 -16.66
N LEU A 10 8.08 11.55 -15.75
CA LEU A 10 8.83 10.38 -15.29
C LEU A 10 8.76 9.25 -16.31
N SER A 11 9.80 8.41 -16.35
CA SER A 11 9.78 7.15 -17.09
C SER A 11 8.63 6.25 -16.59
N ASP A 12 8.05 5.44 -17.47
CA ASP A 12 6.94 4.51 -17.15
C ASP A 12 7.28 3.60 -15.95
N ALA A 13 8.54 3.15 -15.88
CA ALA A 13 9.05 2.38 -14.73
C ALA A 13 9.05 3.18 -13.43
N ALA A 14 9.36 4.48 -13.48
CA ALA A 14 9.38 5.36 -12.31
C ALA A 14 7.96 5.74 -11.87
N GLN A 15 7.01 5.90 -12.79
CA GLN A 15 5.59 6.05 -12.49
C GLN A 15 5.06 4.81 -11.77
N LEU A 16 5.40 3.61 -12.27
CA LEU A 16 5.01 2.34 -11.68
C LEU A 16 5.62 2.14 -10.27
N ALA A 17 6.89 2.50 -10.10
CA ALA A 17 7.56 2.46 -8.80
C ALA A 17 6.89 3.41 -7.78
N ALA A 18 6.53 4.63 -8.20
CA ALA A 18 5.86 5.60 -7.35
C ALA A 18 4.43 5.17 -6.99
N ALA A 19 3.68 4.59 -7.93
CA ALA A 19 2.37 3.99 -7.66
C ALA A 19 2.47 2.81 -6.68
N GLY A 20 3.45 1.92 -6.89
CA GLY A 20 3.73 0.79 -6.00
C GLY A 20 4.11 1.23 -4.58
N ALA A 21 4.94 2.27 -4.46
CA ALA A 21 5.30 2.88 -3.18
C ALA A 21 4.07 3.47 -2.47
N GLY A 22 3.19 4.16 -3.19
CA GLY A 22 1.93 4.67 -2.64
C GLY A 22 1.03 3.57 -2.08
N LEU A 23 0.89 2.46 -2.82
CA LEU A 23 0.14 1.28 -2.36
C LEU A 23 0.79 0.62 -1.13
N TRP A 24 2.12 0.58 -1.06
CA TRP A 24 2.84 0.05 0.09
C TRP A 24 2.67 0.93 1.35
N VAL A 25 2.67 2.25 1.20
CA VAL A 25 2.34 3.18 2.29
C VAL A 25 0.92 2.94 2.78
N PHE A 26 -0.04 2.77 1.86
CA PHE A 26 -1.42 2.45 2.22
C PHE A 26 -1.54 1.09 2.92
N ALA A 27 -0.78 0.09 2.49
CA ALA A 27 -0.71 -1.21 3.17
C ALA A 27 -0.21 -1.04 4.61
N GLY A 28 0.87 -0.28 4.83
CA GLY A 28 1.36 0.04 6.16
C GLY A 28 0.30 0.73 7.03
N PHE A 29 -0.47 1.66 6.45
CA PHE A 29 -1.59 2.31 7.13
C PHE A 29 -2.70 1.32 7.51
N ALA A 30 -3.09 0.43 6.59
CA ALA A 30 -4.08 -0.60 6.86
C ALA A 30 -3.63 -1.54 8.00
N ALA A 31 -2.34 -1.93 8.03
CA ALA A 31 -1.77 -2.73 9.11
C ALA A 31 -1.76 -1.98 10.45
N LEU A 32 -1.50 -0.66 10.45
CA LEU A 32 -1.56 0.16 11.66
C LEU A 32 -2.99 0.25 12.20
N MET A 33 -3.98 0.42 11.33
CA MET A 33 -5.40 0.45 11.71
C MET A 33 -5.86 -0.89 12.29
N GLU A 34 -5.40 -2.02 11.74
CA GLU A 34 -5.65 -3.33 12.32
C GLU A 34 -5.03 -3.46 13.72
N ARG A 35 -3.79 -2.98 13.92
CA ARG A 35 -3.16 -2.96 15.25
C ARG A 35 -3.90 -2.07 16.24
N ARG A 36 -4.41 -0.91 15.80
CA ARG A 36 -5.24 -0.03 16.63
C ARG A 36 -6.55 -0.71 17.01
N ARG A 37 -7.18 -1.41 16.07
CA ARG A 37 -8.38 -2.22 16.32
C ARG A 37 -8.09 -3.36 17.30
N ALA A 38 -7.01 -4.10 17.10
CA ALA A 38 -6.61 -5.20 17.98
C ALA A 38 -6.32 -4.74 19.41
N LYS A 39 -5.75 -3.55 19.59
CA LYS A 39 -5.53 -2.95 20.91
C LYS A 39 -6.82 -2.45 21.57
N SER A 40 -7.81 -2.07 20.76
CA SER A 40 -9.13 -1.63 21.21
C SER A 40 -10.16 -2.77 21.32
N ARG A 41 -9.75 -4.03 21.08
CA ARG A 41 -10.55 -5.22 21.40
C ARG A 41 -10.59 -5.41 22.91
N ASP A 42 -11.37 -4.55 23.55
CA ASP A 42 -11.91 -4.85 24.87
C ASP A 42 -12.86 -6.04 24.72
N LEU A 43 -12.70 -7.09 25.53
CA LEU A 43 -13.36 -8.39 25.38
C LEU A 43 -14.91 -8.30 25.44
N ALA A 44 -15.45 -7.14 25.80
CA ALA A 44 -16.88 -6.87 25.99
C ALA A 44 -17.70 -6.63 24.71
N ARG A 45 -17.08 -6.52 23.52
CA ARG A 45 -17.76 -6.14 22.26
C ARG A 45 -17.60 -7.14 21.11
N LEU A 46 -17.57 -8.44 21.44
CA LEU A 46 -17.46 -9.53 20.45
C LEU A 46 -18.61 -9.56 19.41
N GLU A 47 -19.71 -8.82 19.65
CA GLU A 47 -20.90 -8.77 18.79
C GLU A 47 -20.92 -7.63 17.76
N GLU A 48 -19.96 -6.69 17.78
CA GLU A 48 -19.86 -5.67 16.72
C GLU A 48 -19.11 -6.23 15.51
N VAL A 49 -19.84 -6.95 14.65
CA VAL A 49 -19.35 -7.58 13.41
C VAL A 49 -18.94 -6.55 12.33
N GLY A 50 -19.24 -5.27 12.52
CA GLY A 50 -18.97 -4.23 11.53
C GLY A 50 -17.76 -3.39 11.87
N TRP A 51 -16.65 -3.58 11.16
CA TRP A 51 -15.75 -2.48 10.76
C TRP A 51 -14.62 -3.07 9.91
N VAL A 52 -14.69 -2.86 8.59
CA VAL A 52 -13.64 -3.00 7.56
C VAL A 52 -12.58 -4.10 7.76
N PRO A 53 -12.42 -5.06 6.82
CA PRO A 53 -11.36 -6.08 6.88
C PRO A 53 -9.98 -5.47 6.56
N TRP A 54 -9.38 -4.76 7.54
CA TRP A 54 -8.08 -4.10 7.40
C TRP A 54 -6.97 -5.07 6.98
N THR A 55 -7.00 -6.31 7.47
CA THR A 55 -6.07 -7.37 7.03
C THR A 55 -6.24 -7.71 5.55
N GLY A 56 -7.47 -7.75 5.04
CA GLY A 56 -7.74 -7.96 3.62
C GLY A 56 -7.27 -6.80 2.75
N LEU A 57 -7.53 -5.56 3.18
CA LEU A 57 -7.01 -4.36 2.50
C LEU A 57 -5.48 -4.31 2.53
N PHE A 58 -4.86 -4.66 3.66
CA PHE A 58 -3.41 -4.77 3.79
C PHE A 58 -2.85 -5.80 2.79
N MET A 59 -3.41 -7.00 2.74
CA MET A 59 -2.93 -8.05 1.83
C MET A 59 -3.05 -7.64 0.37
N LEU A 60 -4.20 -7.08 -0.04
CA LEU A 60 -4.39 -6.60 -1.40
C LEU A 60 -3.42 -5.46 -1.76
N ALA A 61 -3.28 -4.46 -0.88
CA ALA A 61 -2.39 -3.34 -1.12
C ALA A 61 -0.91 -3.74 -1.11
N ALA A 62 -0.51 -4.64 -0.21
CA ALA A 62 0.84 -5.16 -0.14
C ALA A 62 1.18 -6.05 -1.35
N LEU A 63 0.21 -6.84 -1.84
CA LEU A 63 0.39 -7.68 -3.02
C LEU A 63 0.48 -6.84 -4.29
N LEU A 64 -0.42 -5.88 -4.49
CA LEU A 64 -0.40 -4.99 -5.65
C LEU A 64 0.82 -4.07 -5.62
N GLY A 65 1.09 -3.41 -4.49
CA GLY A 65 2.26 -2.54 -4.35
C GLY A 65 3.58 -3.30 -4.43
N GLY A 66 3.66 -4.48 -3.80
CA GLY A 66 4.82 -5.37 -3.90
C GLY A 66 5.03 -5.90 -5.31
N GLY A 67 3.96 -6.22 -6.03
CA GLY A 67 4.02 -6.63 -7.45
C GLY A 67 4.52 -5.51 -8.36
N CYS A 68 3.99 -4.30 -8.21
CA CYS A 68 4.48 -3.12 -8.95
C CYS A 68 5.96 -2.82 -8.65
N LEU A 69 6.36 -2.88 -7.37
CA LEU A 69 7.75 -2.69 -6.97
C LEU A 69 8.66 -3.77 -7.56
N ALA A 70 8.26 -5.04 -7.49
CA ALA A 70 9.02 -6.16 -8.05
C ALA A 70 9.20 -6.06 -9.57
N MET A 71 8.19 -5.58 -10.30
CA MET A 71 8.28 -5.36 -11.75
C MET A 71 9.12 -4.13 -12.12
N SER A 72 9.07 -3.06 -11.30
CA SER A 72 9.92 -1.88 -11.50
C SER A 72 11.39 -2.14 -11.11
N LEU A 73 11.64 -3.13 -10.24
CA LEU A 73 12.97 -3.44 -9.71
C LEU A 73 14.02 -3.72 -10.80
N PRO A 74 13.79 -4.56 -11.84
CA PRO A 74 14.73 -4.72 -12.93
C PRO A 74 14.92 -3.45 -13.77
N ALA A 75 13.93 -2.58 -13.89
CA ALA A 75 14.09 -1.31 -14.59
C ALA A 75 14.93 -0.29 -13.79
N VAL A 76 14.91 -0.37 -12.46
CA VAL A 76 15.65 0.53 -11.56
C VAL A 76 17.05 -0.01 -11.22
N ILE A 77 17.21 -1.34 -11.08
CA ILE A 77 18.47 -2.00 -10.68
C ILE A 77 19.20 -2.62 -11.89
N GLY A 78 18.47 -3.13 -12.88
CA GLY A 78 19.01 -3.76 -14.09
C GLY A 78 19.29 -2.78 -15.23
N GLY A 79 19.06 -1.48 -15.03
CA GLY A 79 19.50 -0.43 -15.96
C GLY A 79 21.01 -0.21 -15.88
N ASN A 80 21.78 -1.14 -16.44
CA ASN A 80 23.17 -0.91 -16.89
C ASN A 80 23.23 -1.14 -18.40
#